data_AF-A0A9E4L6U5-F1
#
_entry.id   AF-A0A9E4L6U5-F1
#
_cell.length_a   1.000
_cell.length_b   1.000
_cell.length_c   1.000
_cell.angle_alpha   90.00
_cell.angle_beta   90.00
_cell.angle_gamma   90.00
#
_symmetry.space_group_name_H-M   'P 1'
#
loop_
_entity.id
_entity.type
_entity.pdbx_description
1 polymer ?
#
loop_
_entity_poly.entity_id
_entity_poly.type
_entity_poly.pdbx_seq_one_letter_code
_entity_poly.pdbx_strand_id
1 'polypeptide(L)' 'MQKTGWEQFVEIITKPDNIPIVGLMFLVLYFTWLAFREGRKNDQLIEEGRADEILDEMQK' A
#
# COMPACT_ATOMS: atom_id res chain seq x y z
N MET A 1 -10.01 -27.23 -24.81
CA MET A 1 -10.78 -26.54 -23.75
C MET A 1 -10.40 -25.08 -23.76
N GLN A 2 -11.38 -24.17 -23.67
CA GLN A 2 -11.14 -22.73 -23.59
C GLN A 2 -10.73 -22.37 -22.16
N LYS A 3 -9.67 -21.55 -22.01
CA LYS A 3 -9.25 -21.08 -20.69
C LYS A 3 -10.29 -20.14 -20.10
N THR A 4 -10.55 -20.24 -18.80
CA THR A 4 -11.43 -19.30 -18.10
C THR A 4 -10.75 -17.94 -17.92
N GLY A 5 -11.52 -16.86 -17.71
CA GLY A 5 -10.95 -15.54 -17.43
C GLY A 5 -10.06 -15.53 -16.19
N TRP A 6 -10.36 -16.38 -15.20
CA TRP A 6 -9.53 -16.56 -14.01
C TRP A 6 -8.19 -17.22 -14.32
N GLU A 7 -8.20 -18.28 -15.14
CA GLU A 7 -6.97 -18.95 -15.58
C GLU A 7 -6.06 -18.00 -16.37
N GLN A 8 -6.63 -17.16 -17.24
CA GLN A 8 -5.89 -16.13 -17.97
C GLN A 8 -5.29 -15.08 -17.03
N PHE A 9 -6.04 -14.63 -16.04
CA PHE A 9 -5.54 -13.67 -15.05
C PHE A 9 -4.36 -14.23 -14.26
N VAL A 10 -4.47 -15.45 -13.75
CA VAL A 10 -3.39 -16.14 -13.02
C VAL A 10 -2.16 -16.32 -13.90
N GLU A 11 -2.34 -16.74 -15.15
CA GLU A 11 -1.24 -16.90 -16.12
C GLU A 11 -0.50 -15.58 -16.39
N ILE A 12 -1.23 -14.46 -16.47
CA ILE A 12 -0.63 -13.13 -16.65
C ILE A 12 0.21 -12.77 -15.43
N ILE A 13 -0.34 -12.84 -14.22
CA ILE A 13 0.38 -12.36 -13.02
C ILE A 13 1.54 -13.28 -12.61
N THR A 14 1.49 -14.56 -12.96
CA THR A 14 2.54 -15.54 -12.64
C THR A 14 3.63 -15.65 -13.71
N LYS A 15 3.45 -14.97 -14.85
CA LYS A 15 4.44 -14.94 -15.93
C LYS A 15 5.77 -14.36 -15.39
N PRO A 16 6.94 -14.99 -15.64
CA PRO A 16 8.19 -14.57 -15.02
C PRO A 16 8.59 -13.10 -15.26
N ASP A 17 8.26 -12.56 -16.43
CA ASP A 17 8.45 -11.16 -16.82
C ASP A 17 7.53 -10.17 -16.06
N ASN A 18 6.40 -10.66 -15.54
CA ASN A 18 5.43 -9.85 -14.80
C ASN A 18 5.64 -9.85 -13.28
N ILE A 19 6.47 -10.76 -12.75
CA ILE A 19 6.76 -10.82 -11.31
C ILE A 19 7.28 -9.46 -10.77
N PRO A 20 8.19 -8.73 -11.46
CA PRO A 20 8.64 -7.43 -10.98
C PRO A 20 7.52 -6.40 -10.87
N ILE A 21 6.62 -6.28 -11.86
CA ILE A 21 5.54 -5.30 -11.82
C ILE A 21 4.50 -5.66 -10.75
N VAL A 22 4.21 -6.94 -10.54
CA VAL A 22 3.32 -7.39 -9.45
C VAL A 22 3.91 -7.00 -8.08
N GLY A 23 5.23 -7.16 -7.91
CA GLY A 23 5.93 -6.70 -6.71
C GLY A 23 5.82 -5.18 -6.51
N LEU A 24 6.03 -4.40 -7.58
CA LEU A 24 5.88 -2.94 -7.52
C LEU A 24 4.45 -2.51 -7.22
N MET A 25 3.45 -3.15 -7.81
CA MET A 25 2.04 -2.89 -7.51
C MET A 25 1.72 -3.15 -6.03
N PHE A 26 2.24 -4.24 -5.47
CA PHE A 26 2.11 -4.51 -4.04
C PHE A 26 2.75 -3.40 -3.19
N LEU A 27 3.98 -2.98 -3.52
CA LEU A 27 4.65 -1.88 -2.81
C LEU A 27 3.87 -0.57 -2.90
N VAL A 28 3.38 -0.20 -4.08
CA VAL A 28 2.57 1.01 -4.27
C VAL A 28 1.33 0.95 -3.40
N LEU A 29 0.58 -0.16 -3.41
CA LEU A 29 -0.61 -0.32 -2.56
C LEU A 29 -0.26 -0.26 -1.07
N TYR A 30 0.82 -0.91 -0.66
CA TYR A 30 1.29 -0.92 0.71
C TYR A 30 1.68 0.47 1.21
N PHE A 31 2.53 1.19 0.48
CA PHE A 31 2.96 2.54 0.87
C PHE A 31 1.84 3.56 0.77
N THR A 32 0.90 3.39 -0.17
CA THR A 32 -0.30 4.22 -0.23
C THR A 32 -1.15 4.04 1.02
N TRP A 33 -1.41 2.79 1.43
CA TRP A 33 -2.13 2.51 2.68
C TRP A 33 -1.40 3.05 3.90
N LEU A 34 -0.07 2.87 3.96
CA LEU A 34 0.76 3.37 5.06
C LEU A 34 0.67 4.90 5.15
N ALA A 35 0.79 5.61 4.03
CA ALA A 35 0.67 7.06 3.99
C ALA A 35 -0.69 7.54 4.51
N PHE A 36 -1.80 6.92 4.09
CA PHE A 36 -3.13 7.26 4.62
C PHE A 36 -3.29 6.89 6.10
N ARG A 37 -2.67 5.80 6.56
CA ARG A 37 -2.70 5.41 7.96
C ARG A 37 -1.99 6.43 8.84
N GLU A 38 -0.78 6.84 8.47
CA GLU A 38 -0.02 7.83 9.23
C GLU A 38 -0.65 9.23 9.12
N GLY A 39 -1.16 9.60 7.94
CA GLY A 39 -1.91 10.85 7.76
C GLY A 39 -3.08 10.98 8.73
N ARG A 40 -3.91 9.93 8.86
CA ARG A 40 -5.02 9.92 9.82
C ARG A 40 -4.58 10.04 11.28
N LYS A 41 -3.44 9.45 11.67
CA LYS A 41 -2.92 9.60 13.03
C LYS A 41 -2.46 11.04 13.29
N ASN A 42 -1.80 11.66 12.31
CA ASN A 42 -1.37 13.04 12.41
C ASN A 42 -2.57 13.98 12.50
N ASP A 43 -3.62 13.74 11.70
CA ASP A 43 -4.88 14.50 11.79
C ASP A 43 -5.50 14.42 13.19
N GLN A 44 -5.50 13.22 13.81
CA GLN A 44 -5.99 13.04 15.19
C GLN A 44 -5.19 13.83 16.21
N LEU A 45 -3.85 13.83 16.13
CA LEU A 45 -3.00 14.62 17.03
C LEU A 45 -3.27 16.11 16.89
N ILE A 46 -3.51 16.59 15.67
CA ILE A 46 -3.86 18.00 15.41
C ILE A 46 -5.21 18.34 16.04
N GLU A 47 -6.22 17.47 15.87
CA GLU A 47 -7.55 17.65 16.48
C GLU A 47 -7.48 17.67 18.02
N GLU A 48 -6.58 16.90 18.62
CA GLU A 48 -6.31 16.88 20.06
C GLU A 48 -5.47 18.07 20.56
N GLY A 49 -4.96 18.91 19.66
CA GLY A 49 -4.08 20.04 20.00
C GLY A 49 -2.63 19.64 20.32
N ARG A 50 -2.21 18.43 19.92
CA ARG A 50 -0.90 17.81 20.18
C ARG A 50 -0.02 17.78 18.91
N ALA A 51 -0.10 18.83 18.11
CA ALA A 51 0.61 18.88 16.82
C ALA A 51 2.15 18.88 16.97
N ASP A 52 2.67 19.29 18.12
CA ASP A 52 4.07 19.25 18.50
C ASP A 52 4.60 17.82 18.66
N GLU A 53 3.75 16.85 19.00
CA GLU A 53 4.13 15.45 19.19
C GLU A 53 4.25 14.65 17.88
N ILE A 54 3.83 15.20 16.73
CA ILE A 54 3.82 14.49 15.44
C ILE A 54 5.21 13.96 15.06
N LEU A 55 6.25 14.80 15.18
CA LEU A 55 7.60 14.38 14.81
C LEU A 55 8.13 13.28 15.73
N ASP A 56 7.83 13.37 17.03
CA ASP A 56 8.22 12.37 18.01
C ASP A 56 7.53 11.03 17.72
N GLU A 57 6.24 11.05 17.38
CA GLU A 57 5.49 9.84 16.99
C GLU A 57 5.98 9.23 15.66
N MET A 58 6.42 10.05 14.70
CA MET A 58 6.97 9.56 13.43
C MET A 58 8.37 8.93 13.55
N GLN A 59 9.13 9.31 14.58
CA GLN A 59 10.50 8.85 14.80
C GLN A 59 10.62 7.63 15.74
N LYS A 60 9.51 7.21 16.35
CA LYS A 60 9.43 5.98 17.16
C LYS A 60 9.49 4.72 16.30
#